data_AF-A0A8J3KRJ5-F1
#
_entry.id   AF-A0A8J3KRJ5-F1
#
_cell.length_a   1.000
_cell.length_b   1.000
_cell.length_c   1.000
_cell.angle_alpha   90.00
_cell.angle_beta   90.00
_cell.angle_gamma   90.00
#
_symmetry.space_group_name_H-M   'P 1'
#
loop_
_entity.id
_entity.type
_entity.pdbx_description
1 polymer ?
#
loop_
_entity_poly.entity_id
_entity_poly.type
_entity_poly.pdbx_seq_one_letter_code
_entity_poly.pdbx_strand_id
1 'polypeptide(L)'
;MVVEQEHTDHPRIVRSGRCAGEGTKDPSPAGTLAPPDAGRPALPAGPRRADSEGMTAVETNREQVLRDAARTALAAPSVFNTQPWRWHAGPDGLRLYADRRRSLPVADPAGRLLTVSCGAALHHARTALAAAGHDVQVRQLPDPADPDLLAELRIVGPYRPHLAELQASAAIRRRRTDRRPFTSEQVTEAECWALIVAGEREHAHVHLVDIDQIPVLALAAVRAGALQLSDADYRAELADWTHRPPWSGEGVPTETTVRAVQRRVPIRDYAPFGGQTMHPGRDTDAGARYLIVFTDDDTPPAWLRAGQALSAVLLTAAVHGLGSAPISDVTEVADTRDELRRLLPGLGEPQVCVRVGHAPPGEPPPVTRRSAEESIDAVTPNRGQP
;
A
#
# COMPACT_ATOMS: atom_id res chain seq x y z
N MET A 1 15.65 -23.87 -52.31
CA MET A 1 15.90 -22.43 -52.08
C MET A 1 15.85 -22.22 -50.58
N VAL A 2 17.02 -21.99 -50.01
CA VAL A 2 17.28 -21.77 -48.59
C VAL A 2 17.22 -20.26 -48.36
N VAL A 3 16.52 -19.82 -47.32
CA VAL A 3 16.63 -18.47 -46.72
C VAL A 3 16.37 -18.68 -45.21
N GLU A 4 17.40 -19.04 -44.46
CA GLU A 4 18.22 -18.17 -43.58
C GLU A 4 17.44 -17.50 -42.44
N GLN A 5 17.65 -18.05 -41.24
CA GLN A 5 17.27 -17.51 -39.94
C GLN A 5 18.39 -16.60 -39.44
N GLU A 6 18.07 -15.36 -39.05
CA GLU A 6 18.99 -14.52 -38.27
C GLU A 6 18.73 -14.70 -36.77
N HIS A 7 19.73 -15.27 -36.10
CA HIS A 7 19.91 -15.25 -34.64
C HIS A 7 20.52 -13.90 -34.25
N THR A 8 19.96 -13.22 -33.26
CA THR A 8 20.61 -12.07 -32.60
C THR A 8 20.97 -12.43 -31.16
N ASP A 9 22.27 -12.40 -30.90
CA ASP A 9 22.94 -12.68 -29.62
C ASP A 9 22.71 -11.57 -28.58
N HIS A 10 22.49 -11.96 -27.32
CA HIS A 10 22.55 -11.09 -26.15
C HIS A 10 23.87 -11.29 -25.38
N PRO A 11 24.61 -10.23 -25.01
CA PRO A 11 25.82 -10.39 -24.23
C PRO A 11 25.54 -10.59 -22.73
N ARG A 12 26.06 -11.71 -22.19
CA ARG A 12 26.15 -12.00 -20.74
C ARG A 12 27.28 -11.17 -20.11
N ILE A 13 26.96 -10.41 -19.06
CA ILE A 13 27.95 -9.72 -18.21
C ILE A 13 28.36 -10.63 -17.05
N VAL A 14 29.67 -10.94 -17.01
CA VAL A 14 30.37 -11.71 -15.97
C VAL A 14 30.71 -10.80 -14.79
N ARG A 15 30.39 -11.20 -13.55
CA ARG A 15 30.86 -10.56 -12.31
C ARG A 15 31.93 -11.43 -11.63
N SER A 16 33.19 -11.00 -11.65
CA SER A 16 34.24 -11.38 -10.68
C SER A 16 34.14 -10.43 -9.48
N GLY A 17 34.13 -10.82 -8.20
CA GLY A 17 34.91 -11.86 -7.54
C GLY A 17 36.16 -11.23 -6.90
N ARG A 18 36.06 -10.69 -5.67
CA ARG A 18 37.23 -10.37 -4.81
C ARG A 18 36.94 -10.76 -3.36
N CYS A 19 37.81 -11.59 -2.80
CA CYS A 19 37.95 -11.91 -1.39
C CYS A 19 39.43 -12.12 -1.06
N ALA A 20 39.78 -11.79 0.20
CA ALA A 20 41.02 -12.07 0.94
C ALA A 20 42.32 -11.38 0.45
N GLY A 21 43.27 -10.98 1.30
CA GLY A 21 43.52 -11.16 2.72
C GLY A 21 45.02 -10.93 3.01
N GLU A 22 45.40 -10.93 4.29
CA GLU A 22 46.78 -10.96 4.86
C GLU A 22 47.53 -9.60 4.86
N GLY A 23 48.22 -9.12 5.90
CA GLY A 23 48.82 -9.68 7.13
C GLY A 23 50.16 -8.92 7.27
N THR A 24 50.57 -8.32 8.39
CA THR A 24 51.37 -8.97 9.45
C THR A 24 52.01 -7.94 10.40
N LYS A 25 52.06 -8.34 11.69
CA LYS A 25 53.15 -8.22 12.69
C LYS A 25 53.62 -6.88 13.27
N ASP A 26 53.31 -6.77 14.57
CA ASP A 26 54.03 -6.10 15.67
C ASP A 26 55.49 -6.58 15.86
N PRO A 27 56.40 -5.83 16.53
CA PRO A 27 56.46 -5.88 18.01
C PRO A 27 56.90 -4.59 18.76
N SER A 28 56.51 -4.52 20.05
CA SER A 28 56.98 -3.62 21.15
C SER A 28 58.41 -3.98 21.64
N PRO A 29 58.99 -3.51 22.80
CA PRO A 29 58.58 -2.50 23.82
C PRO A 29 59.74 -1.58 24.37
N ALA A 30 59.39 -0.60 25.21
CA ALA A 30 60.15 0.00 26.35
C ALA A 30 59.73 1.48 26.51
N GLY A 31 59.54 2.11 27.67
CA GLY A 31 59.65 1.76 29.08
C GLY A 31 59.42 3.04 29.91
N THR A 32 58.67 2.92 31.00
CA THR A 32 58.88 3.50 32.35
C THR A 32 58.97 5.03 32.59
N LEU A 33 58.27 5.44 33.66
CA LEU A 33 58.42 6.59 34.59
C LEU A 33 57.56 7.85 34.39
N ALA A 34 56.57 7.96 35.29
CA ALA A 34 55.88 9.18 35.68
C ALA A 34 56.68 10.00 36.69
N PRO A 35 56.47 11.34 36.73
CA PRO A 35 56.52 12.09 38.00
C PRO A 35 55.32 13.10 38.07
N PRO A 36 55.17 13.95 39.11
CA PRO A 36 54.00 13.91 39.97
C PRO A 36 53.02 15.08 39.78
N ASP A 37 51.88 14.85 40.43
CA ASP A 37 50.73 15.71 40.73
C ASP A 37 51.04 17.22 40.93
N ALA A 38 50.34 18.05 40.15
CA ALA A 38 50.22 19.49 40.37
C ALA A 38 48.74 19.87 40.23
N GLY A 39 48.13 20.20 41.38
CA GLY A 39 46.71 20.43 41.53
C GLY A 39 46.12 21.48 40.58
N ARG A 40 44.92 21.16 40.08
CA ARG A 40 44.00 22.11 39.44
C ARG A 40 42.75 22.26 40.32
N PRO A 41 42.20 23.49 40.44
CA PRO A 41 41.03 23.72 41.29
C PRO A 41 39.78 23.08 40.69
N ALA A 42 38.98 22.49 41.56
CA ALA A 42 37.67 21.93 41.24
C ALA A 42 36.70 23.03 40.78
N LEU A 43 36.17 22.88 39.57
CA LEU A 43 34.98 23.61 39.12
C LEU A 43 33.74 22.96 39.75
N PRO A 44 32.74 23.73 40.24
CA PRO A 44 31.55 23.15 40.83
C PRO A 44 30.70 22.48 39.76
N ALA A 45 30.37 21.20 39.98
CA ALA A 45 29.35 20.48 39.24
C ALA A 45 27.97 21.08 39.57
N GLY A 46 27.49 21.97 38.70
CA GLY A 46 26.08 22.39 38.69
C GLY A 46 25.18 21.27 38.12
N PRO A 47 23.90 21.19 38.51
CA PRO A 47 23.03 20.09 38.12
C PRO A 47 22.68 20.18 36.63
N ARG A 48 22.85 19.09 35.89
CA ARG A 48 22.25 18.89 34.56
C ARG A 48 20.73 18.86 34.71
N ARG A 49 20.07 20.00 34.52
CA ARG A 49 18.61 20.11 34.42
C ARG A 49 18.12 20.50 33.02
N ALA A 50 19.02 20.71 32.06
CA ALA A 50 18.67 21.14 30.69
C ALA A 50 18.51 19.98 29.68
N ASP A 51 18.99 18.78 29.99
CA ASP A 51 18.98 17.65 29.04
C ASP A 51 17.60 16.96 28.96
N SER A 52 16.80 17.00 30.03
CA SER A 52 15.48 16.36 30.06
C SER A 52 14.41 17.15 29.30
N GLU A 53 14.46 18.48 29.33
CA GLU A 53 13.50 19.34 28.60
C GLU A 53 13.75 19.32 27.08
N GLY A 54 15.02 19.22 26.66
CA GLY A 54 15.37 19.06 25.23
C GLY A 54 15.01 17.68 24.68
N MET A 55 15.23 16.61 25.44
CA MET A 55 14.88 15.24 25.03
C MET A 55 13.36 15.07 24.89
N THR A 56 12.60 15.53 25.88
CA THR A 56 11.13 15.46 25.89
C THR A 56 10.50 16.28 24.75
N ALA A 57 11.05 17.45 24.41
CA ALA A 57 10.58 18.25 23.27
C ALA A 57 10.85 17.57 21.92
N VAL A 58 12.02 16.94 21.74
CA VAL A 58 12.37 16.18 20.52
C VAL A 58 11.52 14.91 20.39
N GLU A 59 11.29 14.19 21.49
CA GLU A 59 10.41 13.02 21.55
C GLU A 59 8.96 13.39 21.23
N THR A 60 8.45 14.49 21.80
CA THR A 60 7.09 15.01 21.52
C THR A 60 6.93 15.40 20.04
N ASN A 61 7.96 16.01 19.44
CA ASN A 61 7.94 16.36 18.01
C ASN A 61 7.95 15.10 17.12
N ARG A 62 8.76 14.09 17.47
CA ARG A 62 8.85 12.82 16.73
C ARG A 62 7.54 12.04 16.77
N GLU A 63 6.90 11.94 17.93
CA GLU A 63 5.60 11.29 18.05
C GLU A 63 4.53 12.00 17.22
N GLN A 64 4.51 13.34 17.25
CA GLN A 64 3.57 14.13 16.47
C GLN A 64 3.72 13.88 14.95
N VAL A 65 4.96 13.84 14.44
CA VAL A 65 5.26 13.48 13.05
C VAL A 65 4.71 12.09 12.70
N LEU A 66 4.92 11.09 13.56
CA LEU A 66 4.41 9.74 13.35
C LEU A 66 2.88 9.70 13.36
N ARG A 67 2.24 10.48 14.24
CA ARG A 67 0.79 10.61 14.31
C ARG A 67 0.23 11.28 13.04
N ASP A 68 0.90 12.30 12.50
CA ASP A 68 0.49 12.98 11.28
C ASP A 68 0.65 12.09 10.04
N ALA A 69 1.68 11.25 10.01
CA ALA A 69 1.82 10.20 9.00
C ALA A 69 0.67 9.18 9.07
N ALA A 70 0.30 8.73 10.28
CA ALA A 70 -0.85 7.84 10.48
C ALA A 70 -2.17 8.50 10.05
N ARG A 71 -2.39 9.79 10.38
CA ARG A 71 -3.56 10.56 9.91
C ARG A 71 -3.62 10.64 8.39
N THR A 72 -2.47 10.89 7.74
CA THR A 72 -2.38 10.92 6.28
C THR A 72 -2.67 9.54 5.67
N ALA A 73 -2.22 8.47 6.32
CA ALA A 73 -2.44 7.10 5.89
C ALA A 73 -3.90 6.66 5.89
N LEU A 74 -4.77 7.32 6.65
CA LEU A 74 -6.22 7.02 6.65
C LEU A 74 -6.85 7.22 5.26
N ALA A 75 -6.25 8.02 4.38
CA ALA A 75 -6.73 8.19 3.00
C ALA A 75 -6.49 6.97 2.08
N ALA A 76 -5.76 5.95 2.55
CA ALA A 76 -5.50 4.73 1.82
C ALA A 76 -6.81 4.04 1.35
N PRO A 77 -6.78 3.35 0.20
CA PRO A 77 -7.89 2.49 -0.21
C PRO A 77 -7.92 1.21 0.63
N SER A 78 -9.12 0.66 0.82
CA SER A 78 -9.33 -0.66 1.41
C SER A 78 -10.47 -1.39 0.71
N VAL A 79 -10.44 -2.72 0.74
CA VAL A 79 -11.53 -3.58 0.27
C VAL A 79 -12.83 -3.13 0.94
N PHE A 80 -13.88 -2.89 0.15
CA PHE A 80 -15.18 -2.35 0.64
C PHE A 80 -15.09 -1.08 1.51
N ASN A 81 -13.96 -0.34 1.47
CA ASN A 81 -13.68 0.76 2.38
C ASN A 81 -13.79 0.36 3.87
N THR A 82 -13.43 -0.88 4.22
CA THR A 82 -13.49 -1.42 5.59
C THR A 82 -12.49 -0.76 6.55
N GLN A 83 -11.45 -0.12 6.00
CA GLN A 83 -10.38 0.58 6.76
C GLN A 83 -9.83 -0.27 7.92
N PRO A 84 -9.34 -1.49 7.64
CA PRO A 84 -9.14 -2.52 8.65
C PRO A 84 -7.78 -2.37 9.35
N TRP A 85 -7.37 -1.14 9.62
CA TRP A 85 -6.11 -0.79 10.25
C TRP A 85 -6.36 -0.12 11.60
N ARG A 86 -5.43 -0.38 12.52
CA ARG A 86 -5.32 0.31 13.80
C ARG A 86 -3.87 0.74 13.99
N TRP A 87 -3.67 2.04 14.17
CA TRP A 87 -2.36 2.65 14.36
C TRP A 87 -2.11 2.92 15.84
N HIS A 88 -0.89 2.64 16.28
CA HIS A 88 -0.42 3.02 17.59
C HIS A 88 0.85 3.84 17.44
N ALA A 89 0.73 5.15 17.68
CA ALA A 89 1.87 6.08 17.66
C ALA A 89 2.39 6.26 19.09
N GLY A 90 3.68 6.01 19.29
CA GLY A 90 4.37 6.22 20.56
C GLY A 90 5.78 6.76 20.35
N PRO A 91 6.54 6.97 21.44
CA PRO A 91 7.89 7.54 21.37
C PRO A 91 8.86 6.66 20.57
N ASP A 92 8.70 5.33 20.67
CA ASP A 92 9.59 4.35 20.05
C ASP A 92 9.31 4.12 18.55
N GLY A 93 8.15 4.56 18.05
CA GLY A 93 7.74 4.34 16.66
C GLY A 93 6.24 4.30 16.43
N LEU A 94 5.88 4.02 15.19
CA LEU A 94 4.51 3.84 14.74
C LEU A 94 4.27 2.36 14.43
N ARG A 95 3.28 1.77 15.09
CA ARG A 95 2.86 0.38 14.87
C ARG A 95 1.56 0.34 14.07
N LEU A 96 1.50 -0.58 13.11
CA LEU A 96 0.31 -0.88 12.31
C LEU A 96 -0.20 -2.27 12.69
N TYR A 97 -1.44 -2.33 13.15
CA TYR A 97 -2.16 -3.56 13.42
C TYR A 97 -3.29 -3.79 12.42
N ALA A 98 -3.55 -5.06 12.09
CA ALA A 98 -4.78 -5.52 11.46
C ALA A 98 -5.95 -5.40 12.46
N ASP A 99 -7.03 -4.70 12.08
CA ASP A 99 -8.27 -4.69 12.87
C ASP A 99 -9.23 -5.77 12.36
N ARG A 100 -9.16 -6.95 12.98
CA ARG A 100 -10.00 -8.11 12.62
C ARG A 100 -11.50 -7.89 12.84
N ARG A 101 -11.91 -6.87 13.61
CA ARG A 101 -13.32 -6.48 13.75
C ARG A 101 -13.89 -5.86 12.47
N ARG A 102 -13.03 -5.61 11.47
CA ARG A 102 -13.37 -5.09 10.13
C ARG A 102 -13.00 -6.09 9.03
N SER A 103 -12.93 -7.37 9.38
CA SER A 103 -12.78 -8.45 8.41
C SER A 103 -14.06 -8.65 7.59
N LEU A 104 -13.89 -9.26 6.41
CA LEU A 104 -14.98 -9.73 5.56
C LEU A 104 -15.00 -11.26 5.63
N PRO A 105 -15.74 -11.86 6.57
CA PRO A 105 -15.74 -13.32 6.76
C PRO A 105 -16.15 -14.10 5.51
N VAL A 106 -16.92 -13.53 4.58
CA VAL A 106 -17.35 -14.23 3.37
C VAL A 106 -16.48 -13.88 2.17
N ALA A 107 -16.26 -12.60 1.87
CA ALA A 107 -15.48 -12.17 0.71
C ALA A 107 -13.95 -12.32 0.91
N ASP A 108 -13.45 -12.26 2.14
CA ASP A 108 -12.02 -12.37 2.47
C ASP A 108 -11.76 -13.20 3.75
N PRO A 109 -12.15 -14.50 3.77
CA PRO A 109 -12.09 -15.34 4.97
C PRO A 109 -10.66 -15.50 5.52
N ALA A 110 -9.64 -15.44 4.65
CA ALA A 110 -8.24 -15.54 5.04
C ALA A 110 -7.64 -14.21 5.52
N GLY A 111 -8.33 -13.07 5.35
CA GLY A 111 -7.80 -11.74 5.64
C GLY A 111 -6.69 -11.29 4.68
N ARG A 112 -6.67 -11.80 3.45
CA ARG A 112 -5.70 -11.44 2.43
C ARG A 112 -5.91 -10.00 1.98
N LEU A 113 -7.13 -9.66 1.57
CA LEU A 113 -7.48 -8.31 1.12
C LEU A 113 -7.47 -7.30 2.27
N LEU A 114 -7.75 -7.75 3.50
CA LEU A 114 -7.50 -7.00 4.72
C LEU A 114 -6.02 -6.62 4.83
N THR A 115 -5.11 -7.58 4.66
CA THR A 115 -3.66 -7.35 4.77
C THR A 115 -3.15 -6.48 3.61
N VAL A 116 -3.65 -6.68 2.39
CA VAL A 116 -3.39 -5.79 1.23
C VAL A 116 -3.86 -4.36 1.53
N SER A 117 -5.03 -4.19 2.13
CA SER A 117 -5.55 -2.87 2.53
C SER A 117 -4.62 -2.20 3.56
N CYS A 118 -4.13 -2.95 4.54
CA CYS A 118 -3.16 -2.45 5.52
C CYS A 118 -1.81 -2.12 4.87
N GLY A 119 -1.34 -2.90 3.90
CA GLY A 119 -0.13 -2.59 3.13
C GLY A 119 -0.26 -1.27 2.37
N ALA A 120 -1.43 -0.96 1.84
CA ALA A 120 -1.69 0.32 1.20
C ALA A 120 -1.58 1.49 2.21
N ALA A 121 -2.13 1.32 3.41
CA ALA A 121 -1.99 2.29 4.51
C ALA A 121 -0.54 2.44 4.96
N LEU A 122 0.23 1.34 5.07
CA LEU A 122 1.66 1.35 5.38
C LEU A 122 2.44 2.19 4.37
N HIS A 123 2.22 1.99 3.06
CA HIS A 123 2.87 2.80 2.03
C HIS A 123 2.47 4.28 2.10
N HIS A 124 1.21 4.59 2.38
CA HIS A 124 0.78 5.98 2.56
C HIS A 124 1.51 6.64 3.75
N ALA A 125 1.67 5.95 4.87
CA ALA A 125 2.44 6.45 6.02
C ALA A 125 3.91 6.67 5.68
N ARG A 126 4.56 5.71 5.00
CA ARG A 126 5.96 5.83 4.52
C ARG A 126 6.13 7.03 3.59
N THR A 127 5.21 7.20 2.64
CA THR A 127 5.20 8.31 1.68
C THR A 127 5.06 9.66 2.39
N ALA A 128 4.18 9.74 3.39
CA ALA A 128 4.00 10.94 4.19
C ALA A 128 5.27 11.30 4.99
N LEU A 129 5.91 10.31 5.62
CA LEU A 129 7.15 10.49 6.37
C LEU A 129 8.32 10.92 5.48
N ALA A 130 8.51 10.27 4.33
CA ALA A 130 9.54 10.64 3.36
C ALA A 130 9.35 12.09 2.87
N ALA A 131 8.12 12.46 2.48
CA ALA A 131 7.80 13.82 2.05
C ALA A 131 7.98 14.89 3.15
N ALA A 132 7.81 14.50 4.42
CA ALA A 132 8.10 15.34 5.58
C ALA A 132 9.60 15.41 5.92
N GLY A 133 10.46 14.69 5.19
CA GLY A 133 11.91 14.72 5.36
C GLY A 133 12.43 13.79 6.45
N HIS A 134 11.76 12.67 6.70
CA HIS A 134 12.17 11.67 7.68
C HIS A 134 12.55 10.35 7.02
N ASP A 135 13.76 9.86 7.35
CA ASP A 135 14.19 8.52 6.99
C ASP A 135 13.61 7.52 7.99
N VAL A 136 13.10 6.40 7.51
CA VAL A 136 12.29 5.48 8.29
C VAL A 136 12.72 4.05 8.03
N GLN A 137 13.09 3.36 9.11
CA GLN A 137 13.22 1.91 9.10
C GLN A 137 11.85 1.27 9.29
N VAL A 138 11.52 0.29 8.45
CA VAL A 138 10.27 -0.49 8.53
C VAL A 138 10.60 -1.95 8.82
N ARG A 139 10.07 -2.49 9.91
CA ARG A 139 10.04 -3.94 10.17
C ARG A 139 8.63 -4.45 9.90
N GLN A 140 8.47 -5.33 8.91
CA GLN A 140 7.19 -5.97 8.60
C GLN A 140 7.05 -7.27 9.41
N LEU A 141 5.85 -7.53 9.91
CA LEU A 141 5.50 -8.72 10.71
C LEU A 141 6.57 -9.03 11.78
N PRO A 142 6.89 -8.07 12.66
CA PRO A 142 8.07 -8.14 13.53
C PRO A 142 7.95 -9.19 14.65
N ASP A 143 6.74 -9.64 14.98
CA ASP A 143 6.46 -10.58 16.06
C ASP A 143 5.63 -11.77 15.56
N PRO A 144 6.21 -12.97 15.44
CA PRO A 144 5.46 -14.18 15.06
C PRO A 144 4.38 -14.59 16.06
N ALA A 145 4.45 -14.14 17.32
CA ALA A 145 3.43 -14.42 18.34
C ALA A 145 2.22 -13.46 18.23
N ASP A 146 2.37 -12.33 17.54
CA ASP A 146 1.31 -11.37 17.26
C ASP A 146 1.19 -11.14 15.74
N PRO A 147 0.49 -12.03 15.02
CA PRO A 147 0.35 -11.95 13.57
C PRO A 147 -0.46 -10.73 13.09
N ASP A 148 -1.18 -10.06 14.01
CA ASP A 148 -1.92 -8.84 13.68
C ASP A 148 -1.03 -7.60 13.75
N LEU A 149 0.16 -7.65 14.38
CA LEU A 149 1.18 -6.61 14.26
C LEU A 149 1.85 -6.69 12.88
N LEU A 150 1.34 -5.92 11.93
CA LEU A 150 1.76 -5.97 10.53
C LEU A 150 3.06 -5.21 10.25
N ALA A 151 3.29 -4.08 10.94
CA ALA A 151 4.50 -3.30 10.74
C ALA A 151 4.88 -2.40 11.93
N GLU A 152 6.18 -2.17 12.09
CA GLU A 152 6.77 -1.15 12.94
C GLU A 152 7.58 -0.17 12.09
N LEU A 153 7.32 1.13 12.22
CA LEU A 153 8.06 2.21 11.59
C LEU A 153 8.83 3.01 12.65
N ARG A 154 10.12 3.23 12.44
CA ARG A 154 10.96 4.05 13.32
C ARG A 154 11.72 5.07 12.50
N ILE A 155 11.63 6.35 12.90
CA ILE A 155 12.43 7.42 12.30
C ILE A 155 13.91 7.20 12.68
N VAL A 156 14.79 7.08 11.70
CA VAL A 156 16.22 6.84 11.92
C VAL A 156 17.09 8.06 11.63
N GLY A 157 16.53 9.07 10.96
CA GLY A 157 17.26 10.31 10.68
C GLY A 157 16.48 11.26 9.77
N PRO A 158 17.11 12.38 9.39
CA PRO A 158 16.59 13.25 8.34
C PRO A 158 16.73 12.60 6.97
N TYR A 159 15.79 12.90 6.08
CA TYR A 159 15.77 12.46 4.70
C TYR A 159 15.52 13.64 3.77
N ARG A 160 16.13 13.63 2.58
CA ARG A 160 15.86 14.63 1.54
C ARG A 160 14.91 14.03 0.51
N PRO A 161 13.62 14.41 0.52
CA PRO A 161 12.65 13.81 -0.40
C PRO A 161 12.99 14.11 -1.86
N HIS A 162 12.80 13.10 -2.70
CA HIS A 162 12.78 13.24 -4.14
C HIS A 162 11.44 13.84 -4.60
N LEU A 163 11.44 14.43 -5.80
CA LEU A 163 10.24 15.02 -6.39
C LEU A 163 9.06 14.02 -6.47
N ALA A 164 9.36 12.76 -6.79
CA ALA A 164 8.36 11.70 -6.88
C ALA A 164 7.61 11.47 -5.55
N GLU A 165 8.30 11.55 -4.41
CA GLU A 165 7.69 11.35 -3.09
C GLU A 165 6.83 12.54 -2.67
N LEU A 166 7.26 13.76 -3.00
CA LEU A 166 6.46 14.97 -2.80
C LEU A 166 5.17 14.92 -3.64
N GLN A 167 5.28 14.49 -4.90
CA GLN A 167 4.13 14.32 -5.79
C GLN A 167 3.19 13.21 -5.30
N ALA A 168 3.73 12.06 -4.89
CA ALA A 168 2.94 10.96 -4.34
C ALA A 168 2.21 11.37 -3.04
N SER A 169 2.88 12.08 -2.13
CA SER A 169 2.28 12.62 -0.90
C SER A 169 1.14 13.60 -1.20
N ALA A 170 1.33 14.51 -2.17
CA ALA A 170 0.26 15.39 -2.62
C ALA A 170 -0.92 14.62 -3.26
N ALA A 171 -0.63 13.52 -3.96
CA ALA A 171 -1.63 12.68 -4.61
C ALA A 171 -2.51 11.91 -3.61
N ILE A 172 -2.04 11.61 -2.38
CA ILE A 172 -2.81 10.91 -1.33
C ILE A 172 -4.19 11.54 -1.13
N ARG A 173 -4.27 12.88 -1.03
CA ARG A 173 -5.53 13.59 -0.80
C ARG A 173 -6.44 13.66 -2.02
N ARG A 174 -5.88 13.52 -3.23
CA ARG A 174 -6.60 13.66 -4.51
C ARG A 174 -7.10 12.34 -5.06
N ARG A 175 -6.37 11.24 -4.80
CA ARG A 175 -6.71 9.90 -5.29
C ARG A 175 -8.07 9.46 -4.75
N ARG A 176 -8.94 9.02 -5.65
CA ARG A 176 -10.25 8.45 -5.36
C ARG A 176 -10.46 7.23 -6.26
N THR A 177 -11.30 6.30 -5.80
CA THR A 177 -11.71 5.15 -6.61
C THR A 177 -12.81 5.63 -7.56
N ASP A 178 -12.54 5.67 -8.86
CA ASP A 178 -13.52 6.10 -9.86
C ASP A 178 -14.11 4.90 -10.60
N ARG A 179 -15.39 4.63 -10.29
CA ARG A 179 -16.16 3.52 -10.88
C ARG A 179 -16.90 3.92 -12.15
N ARG A 180 -16.84 5.19 -12.57
CA ARG A 180 -17.41 5.64 -13.85
C ARG A 180 -16.63 5.00 -15.00
N PRO A 181 -17.24 4.86 -16.18
CA PRO A 181 -16.50 4.40 -17.34
C PRO A 181 -15.49 5.48 -17.73
N PHE A 182 -14.26 5.08 -18.06
CA PHE A 182 -13.22 5.97 -18.54
C PHE A 182 -13.38 6.24 -20.03
N THR A 183 -12.86 7.38 -20.46
CA THR A 183 -12.99 7.89 -21.84
C THR A 183 -12.26 6.99 -22.85
N SER A 184 -12.35 7.33 -24.13
CA SER A 184 -11.59 6.68 -25.21
C SER A 184 -10.13 7.12 -25.31
N GLU A 185 -9.71 8.12 -24.53
CA GLU A 185 -8.33 8.62 -24.50
C GLU A 185 -7.40 7.52 -23.98
N GLN A 186 -6.35 7.24 -24.74
CA GLN A 186 -5.44 6.13 -24.46
C GLN A 186 -4.46 6.51 -23.36
N VAL A 187 -4.36 5.64 -22.34
CA VAL A 187 -3.21 5.67 -21.43
C VAL A 187 -1.96 5.33 -22.24
N THR A 188 -0.96 6.20 -22.15
CA THR A 188 0.30 6.06 -22.89
C THR A 188 1.15 4.91 -22.35
N GLU A 189 2.09 4.42 -23.15
CA GLU A 189 3.03 3.39 -22.68
C GLU A 189 3.95 3.91 -21.57
N ALA A 190 4.33 5.18 -21.62
CA ALA A 190 5.15 5.80 -20.58
C ALA A 190 4.42 5.84 -19.23
N GLU A 191 3.12 6.13 -19.23
CA GLU A 191 2.28 6.05 -18.03
C GLU A 191 2.16 4.60 -17.54
N CYS A 192 1.88 3.63 -18.44
CA CYS A 192 1.82 2.22 -18.05
C CYS A 192 3.15 1.75 -17.42
N TRP A 193 4.28 2.12 -18.01
CA TRP A 193 5.61 1.79 -17.49
C TRP A 193 5.87 2.43 -16.12
N ALA A 194 5.45 3.68 -15.91
CA ALA A 194 5.57 4.35 -14.62
C ALA A 194 4.77 3.60 -13.53
N LEU A 195 3.57 3.10 -13.85
CA LEU A 195 2.76 2.29 -12.94
C LEU A 195 3.44 0.95 -12.61
N ILE A 196 4.03 0.28 -13.60
CA ILE A 196 4.76 -0.97 -13.40
C ILE A 196 5.96 -0.74 -12.46
N VAL A 197 6.81 0.23 -12.80
CA VAL A 197 8.00 0.57 -11.99
C VAL A 197 7.62 0.97 -10.56
N ALA A 198 6.49 1.65 -10.36
CA ALA A 198 6.00 2.02 -9.03
C ALA A 198 5.67 0.79 -8.18
N GLY A 199 5.02 -0.24 -8.75
CA GLY A 199 4.74 -1.48 -8.04
C GLY A 199 6.00 -2.30 -7.75
N GLU A 200 6.89 -2.44 -8.74
CA GLU A 200 8.16 -3.20 -8.63
C GLU A 200 9.07 -2.67 -7.50
N ARG A 201 9.07 -1.35 -7.27
CA ARG A 201 9.82 -0.73 -6.16
C ARG A 201 9.36 -1.17 -4.78
N GLU A 202 8.14 -1.69 -4.66
CA GLU A 202 7.57 -2.20 -3.42
C GLU A 202 7.68 -3.72 -3.29
N HIS A 203 8.57 -4.34 -4.09
CA HIS A 203 8.87 -5.78 -4.04
C HIS A 203 7.63 -6.66 -4.32
N ALA A 204 6.76 -6.19 -5.21
CA ALA A 204 5.69 -6.96 -5.84
C ALA A 204 5.67 -6.62 -7.33
N HIS A 205 5.02 -7.44 -8.13
CA HIS A 205 5.01 -7.30 -9.58
C HIS A 205 3.73 -6.68 -10.10
N VAL A 206 3.82 -6.05 -11.27
CA VAL A 206 2.67 -5.47 -11.98
C VAL A 206 2.64 -5.98 -13.41
N HIS A 207 1.64 -6.80 -13.71
CA HIS A 207 1.39 -7.28 -15.07
C HIS A 207 0.42 -6.33 -15.78
N LEU A 208 0.79 -5.82 -16.96
CA LEU A 208 -0.12 -5.10 -17.84
C LEU A 208 -0.91 -6.12 -18.66
N VAL A 209 -2.24 -6.11 -18.52
CA VAL A 209 -3.11 -7.04 -19.24
C VAL A 209 -3.17 -6.63 -20.70
N ASP A 210 -2.69 -7.50 -21.56
CA ASP A 210 -2.67 -7.30 -23.01
C ASP A 210 -4.08 -7.39 -23.61
N ILE A 211 -4.25 -6.82 -24.80
CA ILE A 211 -5.55 -6.72 -25.49
C ILE A 211 -6.21 -8.09 -25.72
N ASP A 212 -5.41 -9.12 -25.98
CA ASP A 212 -5.82 -10.52 -26.17
C ASP A 212 -6.12 -11.24 -24.85
N GLN A 213 -5.61 -10.73 -23.73
CA GLN A 213 -5.90 -11.22 -22.38
C GLN A 213 -7.18 -10.60 -21.78
N ILE A 214 -7.64 -9.44 -22.29
CA ILE A 214 -8.86 -8.76 -21.79
C ILE A 214 -10.09 -9.68 -21.74
N PRO A 215 -10.40 -10.50 -22.77
CA PRO A 215 -11.56 -11.41 -22.71
C PRO A 215 -11.51 -12.39 -21.53
N VAL A 216 -10.31 -12.87 -21.16
CA VAL A 216 -10.14 -13.78 -20.01
C VAL A 216 -10.41 -13.06 -18.70
N LEU A 217 -9.86 -11.85 -18.52
CA LEU A 217 -10.14 -11.02 -17.34
C LEU A 217 -11.64 -10.66 -17.26
N ALA A 218 -12.26 -10.34 -18.38
CA ALA A 218 -13.69 -10.04 -18.44
C ALA A 218 -14.55 -11.24 -18.04
N LEU A 219 -14.22 -12.44 -18.53
CA LEU A 219 -14.91 -13.67 -18.15
C LEU A 219 -14.72 -13.99 -16.66
N ALA A 220 -13.52 -13.83 -16.12
CA ALA A 220 -13.24 -14.00 -14.70
C ALA A 220 -14.09 -13.04 -13.85
N ALA A 221 -14.24 -11.78 -14.25
CA ALA A 221 -15.10 -10.80 -13.57
C ALA A 221 -16.59 -11.19 -13.61
N VAL A 222 -17.10 -11.62 -14.77
CA VAL A 222 -18.49 -12.11 -14.88
C VAL A 222 -18.73 -13.33 -14.00
N ARG A 223 -17.81 -14.31 -14.03
CA ARG A 223 -17.89 -15.53 -13.21
C ARG A 223 -17.82 -15.21 -11.72
N ALA A 224 -16.91 -14.34 -11.30
CA ALA A 224 -16.78 -13.92 -9.90
C ALA A 224 -18.09 -13.30 -9.41
N GLY A 225 -18.62 -12.32 -10.14
CA GLY A 225 -19.89 -11.69 -9.80
C GLY A 225 -21.06 -12.68 -9.73
N ALA A 226 -21.16 -13.61 -10.69
CA ALA A 226 -22.22 -14.62 -10.70
C ALA A 226 -22.13 -15.59 -9.50
N LEU A 227 -20.93 -16.11 -9.21
CA LEU A 227 -20.70 -17.03 -8.10
C LEU A 227 -20.98 -16.34 -6.76
N GLN A 228 -20.43 -15.15 -6.56
CA GLN A 228 -20.64 -14.37 -5.35
C GLN A 228 -22.11 -14.00 -5.14
N LEU A 229 -22.79 -13.48 -6.18
CA LEU A 229 -24.21 -13.13 -6.06
C LEU A 229 -25.14 -14.36 -5.90
N SER A 230 -24.69 -15.56 -6.23
CA SER A 230 -25.43 -16.79 -5.95
C SER A 230 -25.38 -17.20 -4.47
N ASP A 231 -24.35 -16.78 -3.73
CA ASP A 231 -24.16 -17.06 -2.31
C ASP A 231 -24.97 -16.09 -1.43
N ALA A 232 -25.81 -16.62 -0.55
CA ALA A 232 -26.65 -15.83 0.34
C ALA A 232 -25.86 -15.04 1.39
N ASP A 233 -24.78 -15.62 1.91
CA ASP A 233 -23.97 -15.00 2.95
C ASP A 233 -23.16 -13.84 2.37
N TYR A 234 -22.64 -14.02 1.15
CA TYR A 234 -21.97 -12.94 0.42
C TYR A 234 -22.94 -11.79 0.12
N ARG A 235 -24.18 -12.09 -0.32
CA ARG A 235 -25.20 -11.07 -0.56
C ARG A 235 -25.50 -10.27 0.71
N ALA A 236 -25.58 -10.93 1.87
CA ALA A 236 -25.80 -10.27 3.15
C ALA A 236 -24.61 -9.38 3.55
N GLU A 237 -23.39 -9.86 3.40
CA GLU A 237 -22.17 -9.08 3.66
C GLU A 237 -22.07 -7.86 2.73
N LEU A 238 -22.30 -8.04 1.42
CA LEU A 238 -22.33 -6.94 0.45
C LEU A 238 -23.40 -5.91 0.79
N ALA A 239 -24.59 -6.34 1.22
CA ALA A 239 -25.65 -5.43 1.64
C ALA A 239 -25.25 -4.61 2.87
N ASP A 240 -24.64 -5.24 3.89
CA ASP A 240 -24.15 -4.55 5.09
C ASP A 240 -23.13 -3.46 4.71
N TRP A 241 -22.14 -3.79 3.87
CA TRP A 241 -21.09 -2.84 3.51
C TRP A 241 -21.50 -1.77 2.49
N THR A 242 -22.65 -1.89 1.84
CA THR A 242 -23.17 -0.89 0.89
C THR A 242 -24.29 -0.03 1.46
N HIS A 243 -24.89 -0.44 2.58
CA HIS A 243 -25.99 0.26 3.26
C HIS A 243 -25.64 0.69 4.68
N ARG A 244 -24.35 0.78 5.03
CA ARG A 244 -23.91 1.28 6.34
C ARG A 244 -24.44 2.71 6.57
N PRO A 245 -24.76 3.08 7.82
CA PRO A 245 -25.15 4.44 8.13
C PRO A 245 -24.06 5.46 7.75
N PRO A 246 -24.40 6.65 7.23
CA PRO A 246 -23.41 7.62 6.76
C PRO A 246 -22.35 8.03 7.79
N TRP A 247 -22.70 8.01 9.08
CA TRP A 247 -21.81 8.35 10.18
C TRP A 247 -20.78 7.27 10.53
N SER A 248 -20.85 6.06 9.97
CA SER A 248 -19.84 5.02 10.23
C SER A 248 -18.47 5.38 9.65
N GLY A 249 -18.43 6.27 8.65
CA GLY A 249 -17.20 6.58 7.93
C GLY A 249 -16.66 5.42 7.07
N GLU A 250 -17.42 4.34 6.92
CA GLU A 250 -17.02 3.04 6.36
C GLU A 250 -17.99 2.57 5.28
N GLY A 251 -17.56 1.60 4.46
CA GLY A 251 -18.41 1.02 3.42
C GLY A 251 -18.39 1.77 2.10
N VAL A 252 -19.17 1.27 1.15
CA VAL A 252 -19.34 1.83 -0.19
C VAL A 252 -20.81 2.21 -0.38
N PRO A 253 -21.23 3.41 0.06
CA PRO A 253 -22.62 3.84 -0.08
C PRO A 253 -23.06 3.77 -1.55
N THR A 254 -24.24 3.21 -1.81
CA THR A 254 -24.73 2.98 -3.18
C THR A 254 -24.69 4.24 -4.05
N GLU A 255 -24.92 5.42 -3.48
CA GLU A 255 -24.90 6.72 -4.17
C GLU A 255 -23.51 7.13 -4.68
N THR A 256 -22.44 6.51 -4.18
CA THR A 256 -21.05 6.66 -4.66
C THR A 256 -20.68 5.64 -5.74
N THR A 257 -21.60 4.74 -6.06
CA THR A 257 -21.43 3.68 -7.06
C THR A 257 -22.04 4.12 -8.39
N VAL A 258 -21.74 3.39 -9.46
CA VAL A 258 -22.20 3.72 -10.80
C VAL A 258 -23.12 2.61 -11.27
N ARG A 259 -24.27 2.97 -11.84
CA ARG A 259 -25.20 2.02 -12.43
C ARG A 259 -24.46 1.08 -13.40
N ALA A 260 -24.72 -0.22 -13.27
CA ALA A 260 -24.12 -1.22 -14.15
C ALA A 260 -24.35 -0.88 -15.64
N VAL A 261 -23.28 -0.98 -16.43
CA VAL A 261 -23.27 -0.75 -17.87
C VAL A 261 -22.30 -1.72 -18.53
N GLN A 262 -22.52 -1.98 -19.82
CA GLN A 262 -21.61 -2.80 -20.60
C GLN A 262 -20.25 -2.10 -20.77
N ARG A 263 -19.18 -2.83 -20.45
CA ARG A 263 -17.78 -2.39 -20.49
C ARG A 263 -16.91 -3.57 -20.94
N ARG A 264 -15.65 -3.29 -21.28
CA ARG A 264 -14.69 -4.34 -21.69
C ARG A 264 -14.48 -5.38 -20.60
N VAL A 265 -14.28 -4.92 -19.36
CA VAL A 265 -14.23 -5.77 -18.16
C VAL A 265 -15.31 -5.25 -17.22
N PRO A 266 -16.34 -6.05 -16.91
CA PRO A 266 -17.34 -5.68 -15.91
C PRO A 266 -16.70 -5.41 -14.56
N ILE A 267 -17.27 -4.47 -13.80
CA ILE A 267 -16.88 -4.21 -12.41
C ILE A 267 -17.97 -4.73 -11.48
N ARG A 268 -17.61 -5.04 -10.22
CA ARG A 268 -18.59 -5.41 -9.18
C ARG A 268 -19.79 -4.48 -9.17
N ASP A 269 -20.98 -5.08 -9.17
CA ASP A 269 -22.21 -4.38 -8.84
C ASP A 269 -22.32 -4.22 -7.32
N TYR A 270 -22.22 -2.98 -6.84
CA TYR A 270 -22.36 -2.62 -5.43
C TYR A 270 -23.81 -2.26 -5.06
N ALA A 271 -24.74 -2.22 -6.01
CA ALA A 271 -26.15 -1.96 -5.76
C ALA A 271 -27.08 -3.03 -6.38
N PRO A 272 -26.78 -4.34 -6.25
CA PRO A 272 -27.56 -5.40 -6.91
C PRO A 272 -28.98 -5.52 -6.35
N PHE A 273 -29.25 -4.94 -5.17
CA PHE A 273 -30.57 -4.94 -4.51
C PHE A 273 -31.29 -3.59 -4.63
N GLY A 274 -30.82 -2.72 -5.52
CA GLY A 274 -31.28 -1.35 -5.63
C GLY A 274 -30.50 -0.39 -4.75
N GLY A 275 -30.87 0.89 -4.81
CA GLY A 275 -30.13 2.00 -4.22
C GLY A 275 -30.08 3.18 -5.18
N GLN A 276 -29.69 4.35 -4.69
CA GLN A 276 -29.39 5.47 -5.58
C GLN A 276 -28.01 5.23 -6.17
N THR A 277 -27.83 5.39 -7.47
CA THR A 277 -26.52 5.20 -8.13
C THR A 277 -26.23 6.37 -9.05
N MET A 278 -24.95 6.70 -9.23
CA MET A 278 -24.52 7.70 -10.19
C MET A 278 -24.82 7.25 -11.62
N HIS A 279 -25.10 8.24 -12.48
CA HIS A 279 -25.22 8.00 -13.91
C HIS A 279 -23.86 7.63 -14.52
N PRO A 280 -23.80 6.59 -15.37
CA PRO A 280 -22.55 6.11 -15.97
C PRO A 280 -22.00 7.04 -17.05
N GLY A 281 -22.76 8.02 -17.52
CA GLY A 281 -22.36 8.82 -18.69
C GLY A 281 -22.45 8.00 -19.99
N ARG A 282 -21.63 8.38 -20.99
CA ARG A 282 -21.62 7.77 -22.33
C ARG A 282 -20.34 6.95 -22.63
N ASP A 283 -19.35 7.03 -21.75
CA ASP A 283 -18.07 6.37 -21.91
C ASP A 283 -18.17 4.85 -21.70
N THR A 284 -17.17 4.09 -22.17
CA THR A 284 -17.21 2.61 -22.22
C THR A 284 -15.92 1.91 -21.78
N ASP A 285 -15.01 2.63 -21.12
CA ASP A 285 -13.65 2.16 -20.83
C ASP A 285 -12.79 1.88 -22.08
N ALA A 286 -13.06 2.51 -23.23
CA ALA A 286 -12.35 2.25 -24.49
C ALA A 286 -10.85 2.65 -24.46
N GLY A 287 -10.49 3.61 -23.61
CA GLY A 287 -9.11 4.03 -23.35
C GLY A 287 -8.47 3.37 -22.13
N ALA A 288 -9.25 2.65 -21.32
CA ALA A 288 -8.76 2.08 -20.07
C ALA A 288 -7.73 0.96 -20.27
N ARG A 289 -6.80 0.86 -19.34
CA ARG A 289 -5.84 -0.26 -19.19
C ARG A 289 -6.15 -1.03 -17.90
N TYR A 290 -5.74 -2.29 -17.88
CA TYR A 290 -5.93 -3.19 -16.74
C TYR A 290 -4.57 -3.72 -16.29
N LEU A 291 -4.35 -3.72 -14.99
CA LEU A 291 -3.12 -4.18 -14.35
C LEU A 291 -3.47 -5.30 -13.38
N ILE A 292 -2.56 -6.24 -13.18
CA ILE A 292 -2.63 -7.25 -12.11
C ILE A 292 -1.44 -7.02 -11.20
N VAL A 293 -1.69 -6.65 -9.94
CA VAL A 293 -0.66 -6.67 -8.90
C VAL A 293 -0.55 -8.11 -8.40
N PHE A 294 0.65 -8.68 -8.46
CA PHE A 294 0.90 -10.07 -8.07
C PHE A 294 2.22 -10.21 -7.30
N THR A 295 2.40 -11.34 -6.63
CA THR A 295 3.56 -11.63 -5.78
C THR A 295 4.09 -13.04 -6.05
N ASP A 296 5.34 -13.33 -5.69
CA ASP A 296 5.93 -14.66 -5.90
C ASP A 296 5.28 -15.77 -5.05
N ASP A 297 4.64 -15.39 -3.94
CA ASP A 297 3.99 -16.30 -3.00
C ASP A 297 2.67 -15.72 -2.49
N ASP A 298 1.87 -16.55 -1.80
CA ASP A 298 0.58 -16.18 -1.23
C ASP A 298 0.60 -16.16 0.31
N THR A 299 1.57 -15.46 0.89
CA THR A 299 1.76 -15.36 2.34
C THR A 299 1.43 -13.97 2.90
N PRO A 300 1.19 -13.80 4.22
CA PRO A 300 0.95 -12.49 4.81
C PRO A 300 2.03 -11.42 4.50
N PRO A 301 3.35 -11.74 4.50
CA PRO A 301 4.36 -10.82 4.00
C PRO A 301 4.12 -10.37 2.55
N ALA A 302 3.77 -11.29 1.65
CA ALA A 302 3.48 -10.95 0.26
C ALA A 302 2.21 -10.11 0.13
N TRP A 303 1.15 -10.40 0.89
CA TRP A 303 -0.07 -9.59 0.89
C TRP A 303 0.20 -8.16 1.32
N LEU A 304 1.06 -7.97 2.33
CA LEU A 304 1.46 -6.64 2.79
C LEU A 304 2.29 -5.90 1.73
N ARG A 305 3.19 -6.58 1.02
CA ARG A 305 3.94 -6.03 -0.13
C ARG A 305 3.00 -5.64 -1.28
N ALA A 306 2.06 -6.50 -1.63
CA ALA A 306 1.06 -6.22 -2.66
C ALA A 306 0.20 -5.01 -2.32
N GLY A 307 -0.14 -4.80 -1.04
CA GLY A 307 -0.77 -3.58 -0.58
C GLY A 307 0.06 -2.32 -0.79
N GLN A 308 1.35 -2.39 -0.49
CA GLN A 308 2.27 -1.27 -0.71
C GLN A 308 2.40 -0.95 -2.21
N ALA A 309 2.56 -1.98 -3.04
CA ALA A 309 2.60 -1.85 -4.50
C ALA A 309 1.28 -1.30 -5.08
N LEU A 310 0.13 -1.79 -4.60
CA LEU A 310 -1.18 -1.24 -4.97
C LEU A 310 -1.24 0.26 -4.67
N SER A 311 -0.81 0.68 -3.48
CA SER A 311 -0.74 2.10 -3.13
C SER A 311 0.18 2.87 -4.07
N ALA A 312 1.39 2.38 -4.34
CA ALA A 312 2.35 3.02 -5.24
C ALA A 312 1.76 3.22 -6.65
N VAL A 313 1.12 2.17 -7.21
CA VAL A 313 0.42 2.21 -8.50
C VAL A 313 -0.66 3.28 -8.51
N LEU A 314 -1.53 3.29 -7.50
CA LEU A 314 -2.67 4.22 -7.45
C LEU A 314 -2.24 5.68 -7.24
N LEU A 315 -1.20 5.93 -6.43
CA LEU A 315 -0.65 7.27 -6.25
C LEU A 315 0.06 7.75 -7.52
N THR A 316 0.78 6.86 -8.20
CA THR A 316 1.42 7.17 -9.50
C THR A 316 0.37 7.50 -10.56
N ALA A 317 -0.71 6.73 -10.65
CA ALA A 317 -1.84 7.03 -11.54
C ALA A 317 -2.40 8.44 -11.26
N ALA A 318 -2.61 8.79 -9.99
CA ALA A 318 -3.10 10.11 -9.61
C ALA A 318 -2.11 11.25 -9.91
N VAL A 319 -0.79 11.01 -9.83
CA VAL A 319 0.25 11.98 -10.24
C VAL A 319 0.19 12.24 -11.74
N HIS A 320 -0.05 11.19 -12.54
CA HIS A 320 -0.24 11.30 -13.99
C HIS A 320 -1.64 11.81 -14.39
N GLY A 321 -2.52 12.11 -13.44
CA GLY A 321 -3.88 12.60 -13.72
C GLY A 321 -4.86 11.52 -14.18
N LEU A 322 -4.50 10.24 -14.03
CA LEU A 322 -5.35 9.11 -14.38
C LEU A 322 -6.36 8.82 -13.27
N GLY A 323 -7.59 8.47 -13.67
CA GLY A 323 -8.55 7.79 -12.84
C GLY A 323 -8.10 6.34 -12.58
N SER A 324 -8.45 5.80 -11.42
CA SER A 324 -8.13 4.42 -11.07
C SER A 324 -9.21 3.76 -10.22
N ALA A 325 -9.35 2.44 -10.36
CA ALA A 325 -10.24 1.63 -9.56
C ALA A 325 -9.68 0.21 -9.35
N PRO A 326 -9.45 -0.22 -8.09
CA PRO A 326 -9.18 -1.62 -7.79
C PRO A 326 -10.37 -2.52 -8.12
N ILE A 327 -10.08 -3.73 -8.59
CA ILE A 327 -11.00 -4.80 -8.95
C ILE A 327 -10.55 -6.03 -8.15
N SER A 328 -11.22 -6.31 -7.03
CA SER A 328 -10.84 -7.38 -6.09
C SER A 328 -11.71 -8.64 -6.18
N ASP A 329 -12.93 -8.53 -6.70
CA ASP A 329 -13.87 -9.66 -6.86
C ASP A 329 -13.24 -10.83 -7.63
N VAL A 330 -12.48 -10.51 -8.67
CA VAL A 330 -11.76 -11.50 -9.49
C VAL A 330 -10.71 -12.32 -8.72
N THR A 331 -10.20 -11.82 -7.59
CA THR A 331 -9.26 -12.56 -6.72
C THR A 331 -9.93 -13.15 -5.48
N GLU A 332 -11.15 -12.74 -5.13
CA GLU A 332 -11.91 -13.24 -3.97
C GLU A 332 -12.38 -14.68 -4.15
N VAL A 333 -12.74 -15.06 -5.38
CA VAL A 333 -13.16 -16.42 -5.71
C VAL A 333 -11.97 -17.25 -6.19
N ALA A 334 -11.76 -18.42 -5.57
CA ALA A 334 -10.61 -19.29 -5.87
C ALA A 334 -10.49 -19.63 -7.37
N ASP A 335 -11.60 -20.09 -7.98
CA ASP A 335 -11.66 -20.45 -9.39
C ASP A 335 -11.28 -19.28 -10.32
N THR A 336 -11.77 -18.07 -10.05
CA THR A 336 -11.47 -16.90 -10.90
C THR A 336 -10.05 -16.41 -10.70
N ARG A 337 -9.53 -16.52 -9.47
CA ARG A 337 -8.14 -16.25 -9.16
C ARG A 337 -7.19 -17.21 -9.89
N ASP A 338 -7.56 -18.48 -10.01
CA ASP A 338 -6.87 -19.47 -10.84
C ASP A 338 -6.86 -19.11 -12.33
N GLU A 339 -7.91 -18.45 -12.83
CA GLU A 339 -7.90 -17.93 -14.21
C GLU A 339 -6.92 -16.79 -14.38
N LEU A 340 -6.84 -15.89 -13.40
CA LEU A 340 -5.87 -14.80 -13.41
C LEU A 340 -4.42 -15.30 -13.35
N ARG A 341 -4.13 -16.39 -12.61
CA ARG A 341 -2.80 -17.02 -12.60
C ARG A 341 -2.34 -17.40 -14.01
N ARG A 342 -3.25 -17.78 -14.90
CA ARG A 342 -2.94 -18.14 -16.31
C ARG A 342 -2.62 -16.93 -17.19
N LEU A 343 -2.94 -15.72 -16.75
CA LEU A 343 -2.57 -14.48 -17.45
C LEU A 343 -1.15 -14.02 -17.13
N LEU A 344 -0.61 -14.50 -16.01
CA LEU A 344 0.74 -14.18 -15.56
C LEU A 344 1.76 -15.06 -16.29
N PRO A 345 3.01 -14.61 -16.45
CA PRO A 345 4.07 -15.34 -17.14
C PRO A 345 4.59 -16.58 -16.36
N GLY A 346 3.74 -17.19 -15.53
CA GLY A 346 3.95 -18.45 -14.84
C GLY A 346 4.91 -18.34 -13.68
N LEU A 347 4.38 -18.03 -12.47
CA LEU A 347 4.91 -18.27 -11.10
C LEU A 347 4.36 -17.26 -10.05
N GLY A 348 3.45 -16.37 -10.43
CA GLY A 348 2.91 -15.34 -9.54
C GLY A 348 1.51 -15.64 -8.97
N GLU A 349 1.24 -15.03 -7.82
CA GLU A 349 -0.02 -15.07 -7.10
C GLU A 349 -0.76 -13.73 -7.28
N PRO A 350 -1.86 -13.69 -8.07
CA PRO A 350 -2.59 -12.45 -8.30
C PRO A 350 -3.26 -11.99 -6.99
N GLN A 351 -2.98 -10.75 -6.60
CA GLN A 351 -3.46 -10.19 -5.34
C GLN A 351 -4.66 -9.27 -5.57
N VAL A 352 -4.57 -8.39 -6.58
CA VAL A 352 -5.64 -7.45 -6.93
C VAL A 352 -5.46 -6.95 -8.37
N CYS A 353 -6.57 -6.78 -9.10
CA CYS A 353 -6.55 -6.11 -10.40
C CYS A 353 -6.80 -4.61 -10.23
N VAL A 354 -6.28 -3.79 -11.15
CA VAL A 354 -6.49 -2.34 -11.14
C VAL A 354 -6.86 -1.89 -12.55
N ARG A 355 -7.94 -1.13 -12.66
CA ARG A 355 -8.31 -0.43 -13.88
C ARG A 355 -7.82 1.01 -13.80
N VAL A 356 -7.16 1.48 -14.86
CA VAL A 356 -6.68 2.87 -14.98
C VAL A 356 -7.11 3.48 -16.31
N GLY A 357 -7.32 4.80 -16.35
CA GLY A 357 -7.72 5.50 -17.57
C GLY A 357 -8.03 6.97 -17.34
N HIS A 358 -8.30 7.70 -18.41
CA HIS A 358 -8.71 9.10 -18.32
C HIS A 358 -10.15 9.17 -17.84
N ALA A 359 -10.36 9.80 -16.68
CA ALA A 359 -11.68 9.95 -16.09
C ALA A 359 -12.55 10.92 -16.90
N PRO A 360 -13.86 10.69 -17.00
CA PRO A 360 -14.75 11.67 -17.59
C PRO A 360 -14.76 12.96 -16.75
N PRO A 361 -15.16 14.11 -17.33
CA PRO A 361 -15.26 15.37 -16.60
C PRO A 361 -16.08 15.25 -15.30
N GLY A 362 -15.69 16.03 -14.30
CA GLY A 362 -16.34 16.08 -12.98
C GLY A 362 -15.62 15.27 -11.92
N GLU A 363 -15.79 15.69 -10.66
CA GLU A 363 -15.11 15.07 -9.53
C GLU A 363 -15.63 13.65 -9.27
N PRO A 364 -14.74 12.70 -8.95
CA PRO A 364 -15.16 11.41 -8.44
C PRO A 364 -15.91 11.59 -7.11
N PRO A 365 -16.81 10.66 -6.76
CA PRO A 365 -17.62 10.78 -5.56
C PRO A 365 -16.75 10.93 -4.30
N PRO A 366 -17.24 11.65 -3.28
CA PRO A 366 -16.55 11.75 -2.01
C PRO A 366 -16.41 10.36 -1.39
N VAL A 367 -15.35 10.15 -0.62
CA VAL A 367 -15.16 8.89 0.11
C VAL A 367 -15.10 9.23 1.58
N THR A 368 -15.93 8.57 2.36
CA THR A 368 -15.95 8.71 3.81
C THR A 368 -14.76 7.98 4.42
N ARG A 369 -14.30 8.48 5.56
CA ARG A 369 -13.23 7.89 6.37
C ARG A 369 -13.65 7.90 7.82
N ARG A 370 -13.22 6.88 8.56
CA ARG A 370 -13.28 6.86 10.01
C ARG A 370 -12.50 8.03 10.58
N SER A 371 -12.85 8.43 11.80
CA SER A 371 -12.10 9.47 12.48
C SER A 371 -10.69 9.00 12.81
N ALA A 372 -9.81 9.95 13.12
CA ALA A 372 -8.47 9.63 13.59
C ALA A 372 -8.53 8.92 14.94
N GLU A 373 -9.49 9.28 15.79
CA GLU A 373 -9.67 8.74 17.14
C GLU A 373 -10.10 7.27 17.12
N GLU A 374 -10.82 6.84 16.07
CA GLU A 374 -11.22 5.44 15.88
C GLU A 374 -10.09 4.56 15.31
N SER A 375 -9.11 5.19 14.65
CA SER A 375 -8.09 4.48 13.86
C SER A 375 -6.68 4.60 14.43
N ILE A 376 -6.45 5.58 15.31
CA ILE A 376 -5.15 5.91 15.89
C ILE A 376 -5.35 5.94 17.40
N ASP A 377 -4.79 4.96 18.09
CA ASP A 377 -4.92 4.87 19.54
C ASP A 377 -4.36 6.13 20.22
N ALA A 378 -5.07 6.56 21.26
CA ALA A 378 -4.56 7.58 22.16
C ALA A 378 -3.36 7.02 22.94
N VAL A 379 -2.39 7.90 23.22
CA VAL A 379 -1.29 7.56 24.13
C VAL A 379 -1.91 7.23 25.48
N THR A 380 -1.83 5.97 25.89
CA THR A 380 -2.04 5.68 27.30
C THR A 380 -0.66 5.84 27.93
N PRO A 381 -0.40 6.90 28.73
CA PRO A 381 0.84 6.95 29.48
C PRO A 381 0.87 5.69 30.35
N ASN A 382 1.93 4.90 30.19
CA ASN A 382 2.15 3.70 30.97
C ASN A 382 2.17 4.11 32.45
N ARG A 383 1.02 3.99 33.14
CA ARG A 383 0.99 4.09 34.59
C ARG A 383 1.67 2.82 35.07
N GLY A 384 2.97 2.95 35.36
CA GLY A 384 3.76 1.90 36.00
C GLY A 384 2.93 1.28 37.12
N GLN A 385 2.80 -0.05 37.08
CA GLN A 385 2.29 -0.79 38.23
C GLN A 385 3.22 -0.54 39.42
N PRO A 386 2.65 -0.35 40.63
CA PRO A 386 3.38 0.05 41.83
C PRO A 386 4.41 -0.98 42.32
#